data_AF-Q82HB5-F1
#
_entry.id   AF-Q82HB5-F1
#
_cell.length_a   1.000
_cell.length_b   1.000
_cell.length_c   1.000
_cell.angle_alpha   90.00
_cell.angle_beta   90.00
_cell.angle_gamma   90.00
#
_symmetry.space_group_name_H-M   'P 1'
#
loop_
_entity.id
_entity.type
_entity.pdbx_description
1 polymer ?
#
loop_
_entity_poly.entity_id
_entity_poly.type
_entity_poly.pdbx_seq_one_letter_code
_entity_poly.pdbx_strand_id
1 'polypeptide(L)'
;MKTRPGAIPAPVSFDAAWCATDLGGYRACRYTYEHYPYESLPPLDSDQFTGAFPWLGGVGDSIPEQVAGLDTLAGELAAEGLALPRDFVTFQTSANLRGSLHEVSVTGCWTSISHPLPSPVEPGAFLVRFLRDQQDCVIWYLYLRPSSEAFVVHSHLDYEFEYEARRAGEETGTDLDDGEEQRTAILWCAPTFEEFAHRFWTENRLWHAVNGGDLSRVEPRLRRYLDHYAAPETSP
;
A
#
# COMPACT_ATOMS: atom_id res chain seq x y z
N MET A 1 -18.38 -33.65 26.65
CA MET A 1 -18.29 -32.21 26.93
C MET A 1 -18.16 -31.52 25.58
N LYS A 2 -19.22 -30.86 25.09
CA LYS A 2 -19.21 -30.21 23.77
C LYS A 2 -18.34 -28.96 23.87
N THR A 3 -17.25 -28.91 23.11
CA THR A 3 -16.44 -27.70 22.91
C THR A 3 -17.33 -26.60 22.36
N ARG A 4 -17.38 -25.46 23.07
CA ARG A 4 -17.96 -24.22 22.52
C ARG A 4 -17.12 -23.83 21.29
N PRO A 5 -17.72 -23.34 20.20
CA PRO A 5 -16.95 -22.67 19.15
C PRO A 5 -16.17 -21.53 19.83
N GLY A 6 -14.84 -21.53 19.65
CA GLY A 6 -13.99 -20.46 20.15
C GLY A 6 -14.50 -19.13 19.62
N ALA A 7 -14.60 -18.13 20.51
CA ALA A 7 -14.89 -16.77 20.07
C ALA A 7 -13.85 -16.38 19.03
N ILE A 8 -14.30 -15.87 17.88
CA ILE A 8 -13.41 -15.27 16.89
C ILE A 8 -12.70 -14.10 17.60
N PRO A 9 -11.36 -14.07 17.65
CA PRO A 9 -10.63 -12.95 18.22
C PRO A 9 -11.08 -11.64 17.59
N ALA A 10 -11.11 -10.55 18.37
CA ALA A 10 -11.41 -9.24 17.82
C ALA A 10 -10.34 -8.88 16.76
N PRO A 11 -10.73 -8.21 15.65
CA PRO A 11 -9.78 -7.76 14.64
C PRO A 11 -8.73 -6.82 15.24
N VAL A 12 -7.48 -6.90 14.75
CA VAL A 12 -6.41 -6.00 15.19
C VAL A 12 -6.65 -4.59 14.64
N SER A 13 -6.22 -3.55 15.34
CA SER A 13 -6.17 -2.19 14.80
C SER A 13 -4.72 -1.79 14.57
N PHE A 14 -4.46 -1.06 13.49
CA PHE A 14 -3.16 -0.50 13.18
C PHE A 14 -3.22 1.02 13.27
N ASP A 15 -2.13 1.65 13.69
CA ASP A 15 -2.00 3.10 13.62
C ASP A 15 -2.00 3.54 12.14
N ALA A 16 -2.72 4.61 11.84
CA ALA A 16 -2.88 5.11 10.48
C ALA A 16 -1.79 6.12 10.14
N ALA A 17 -1.01 5.83 9.11
CA ALA A 17 0.03 6.74 8.63
C ALA A 17 0.30 6.55 7.14
N TRP A 18 0.46 7.67 6.43
CA TRP A 18 0.90 7.68 5.04
C TRP A 18 2.40 7.88 4.97
N CYS A 19 3.11 6.87 4.48
CA CYS A 19 4.55 6.94 4.26
C CYS A 19 4.85 7.51 2.87
N ALA A 20 5.43 8.71 2.83
CA ALA A 20 5.76 9.40 1.58
C ALA A 20 6.93 10.36 1.74
N THR A 21 7.36 10.94 0.63
CA THR A 21 8.41 11.95 0.58
C THR A 21 7.85 13.38 0.67
N ASP A 22 8.71 14.38 0.48
CA ASP A 22 8.33 15.80 0.46
C ASP A 22 7.38 16.12 -0.70
N LEU A 23 6.81 17.32 -0.68
CA LEU A 23 6.19 17.95 -1.85
C LEU A 23 6.75 19.37 -1.97
N GLY A 24 8.08 19.50 -1.94
CA GLY A 24 8.81 20.76 -1.86
C GLY A 24 8.31 21.66 -0.72
N GLY A 25 7.97 22.92 -1.06
CA GLY A 25 7.45 23.89 -0.09
C GLY A 25 6.05 23.61 0.45
N TYR A 26 5.34 22.61 -0.07
CA TYR A 26 3.96 22.30 0.33
C TYR A 26 3.91 21.31 1.50
N ARG A 27 4.78 20.30 1.50
CA ARG A 27 4.88 19.32 2.60
C ARG A 27 6.35 18.98 2.83
N ALA A 28 6.86 19.31 4.01
CA ALA A 28 8.23 18.99 4.39
C ALA A 28 8.39 17.50 4.67
N CYS A 29 9.57 16.97 4.38
CA CYS A 29 9.98 15.61 4.74
C CYS A 29 11.38 15.68 5.36
N ARG A 30 11.57 15.06 6.53
CA ARG A 30 12.84 15.10 7.28
C ARG A 30 13.92 14.19 6.69
N TYR A 31 13.51 13.08 6.09
CA TYR A 31 14.39 12.07 5.50
C TYR A 31 13.91 11.74 4.06
N THR A 32 14.23 10.57 3.53
CA THR A 32 13.65 10.09 2.26
C THR A 32 12.14 9.90 2.38
N TYR A 33 11.70 9.34 3.52
CA TYR A 33 10.30 9.12 3.87
C TYR A 33 9.99 9.73 5.24
N GLU A 34 8.73 10.10 5.41
CA GLU A 34 8.13 10.48 6.68
C GLU A 34 6.73 9.89 6.79
N HIS A 35 6.27 9.68 8.03
CA HIS A 35 4.93 9.18 8.34
C HIS A 35 4.01 10.36 8.61
N TYR A 36 3.16 10.69 7.65
CA TYR A 36 2.16 11.73 7.80
C TYR A 36 0.88 11.17 8.42
N PRO A 37 0.27 11.85 9.41
CA PRO A 37 -1.03 11.46 9.93
C PRO A 37 -2.05 11.38 8.80
N TYR A 38 -2.83 10.30 8.74
CA TYR A 38 -3.72 10.05 7.60
C TYR A 38 -4.77 11.15 7.41
N GLU A 39 -5.26 11.73 8.50
CA GLU A 39 -6.19 12.85 8.54
C GLU A 39 -5.61 14.17 8.02
N SER A 40 -4.28 14.28 7.92
CA SER A 40 -3.61 15.45 7.36
C SER A 40 -3.59 15.46 5.82
N LEU A 41 -3.90 14.32 5.20
CA LEU A 41 -3.83 14.16 3.75
C LEU A 41 -5.03 14.80 3.05
N PRO A 42 -4.89 15.21 1.77
CA PRO A 42 -6.01 15.67 0.97
C PRO A 42 -7.11 14.61 0.94
N PRO A 43 -8.38 14.99 1.22
CA PRO A 43 -9.48 14.04 1.20
C PRO A 43 -9.67 13.50 -0.22
N LEU A 44 -9.94 12.21 -0.31
CA LEU A 44 -10.31 11.55 -1.55
C LEU A 44 -11.79 11.15 -1.48
N ASP A 45 -12.44 11.16 -2.62
CA ASP A 45 -13.83 10.72 -2.75
C ASP A 45 -13.83 9.22 -3.05
N SER A 46 -14.09 8.40 -2.03
CA SER A 46 -13.99 6.94 -2.12
C SER A 46 -14.92 6.33 -3.18
N ASP A 47 -16.03 7.00 -3.52
CA ASP A 47 -16.98 6.54 -4.54
C ASP A 47 -16.38 6.52 -5.95
N GLN A 48 -15.25 7.19 -6.18
CA GLN A 48 -14.55 7.22 -7.47
C GLN A 48 -13.69 5.98 -7.71
N PHE A 49 -13.36 5.22 -6.66
CA PHE A 49 -12.46 4.08 -6.73
C PHE A 49 -13.25 2.77 -6.86
N THR A 50 -13.56 2.45 -8.11
CA THR A 50 -14.44 1.33 -8.50
C THR A 50 -13.69 0.09 -8.98
N GLY A 51 -12.36 0.13 -8.97
CA GLY A 51 -11.46 -0.82 -9.60
C GLY A 51 -11.29 -0.61 -11.11
N ALA A 52 -11.87 0.45 -11.68
CA ALA A 52 -11.80 0.73 -13.12
C ALA A 52 -10.66 1.69 -13.51
N PHE A 53 -10.02 2.36 -12.55
CA PHE A 53 -8.88 3.27 -12.76
C PHE A 53 -9.08 4.31 -13.88
N PRO A 54 -10.24 5.00 -13.98
CA PRO A 54 -10.49 5.96 -15.06
C PRO A 54 -9.49 7.12 -15.06
N TRP A 55 -8.91 7.44 -13.90
CA TRP A 55 -7.89 8.47 -13.72
C TRP A 55 -6.52 8.12 -14.32
N LEU A 56 -6.28 6.83 -14.67
CA LEU A 56 -5.15 6.31 -15.45
C LEU A 56 -5.52 5.90 -16.88
N GLY A 57 -6.65 6.39 -17.41
CA GLY A 57 -7.11 6.02 -18.75
C GLY A 57 -7.89 4.70 -18.81
N GLY A 58 -8.18 4.10 -17.67
CA GLY A 58 -9.06 2.93 -17.55
C GLY A 58 -8.37 1.59 -17.76
N VAL A 59 -9.16 0.52 -17.62
CA VAL A 59 -8.77 -0.87 -17.89
C VAL A 59 -8.52 -1.05 -19.38
N GLY A 60 -7.40 -1.65 -19.75
CA GLY A 60 -7.15 -2.11 -21.12
C GLY A 60 -6.83 -3.59 -21.16
N ASP A 61 -6.14 -4.01 -22.21
CA ASP A 61 -5.95 -5.42 -22.49
C ASP A 61 -5.28 -6.16 -21.34
N SER A 62 -5.79 -7.34 -21.04
CA SER A 62 -5.21 -8.23 -20.04
C SER A 62 -3.88 -8.79 -20.53
N ILE A 63 -2.89 -8.84 -19.65
CA ILE A 63 -1.59 -9.46 -19.89
C ILE A 63 -1.66 -10.93 -19.43
N PRO A 64 -1.66 -11.93 -20.33
CA PRO A 64 -1.93 -13.32 -19.98
C PRO A 64 -0.99 -13.90 -18.91
N GLU A 65 0.29 -13.55 -18.96
CA GLU A 65 1.28 -13.99 -17.96
C GLU A 65 0.94 -13.48 -16.55
N GLN A 66 0.51 -12.22 -16.44
CA GLN A 66 0.16 -11.61 -15.16
C GLN A 66 -1.15 -12.18 -14.62
N VAL A 67 -2.11 -12.47 -15.51
CA VAL A 67 -3.34 -13.17 -15.16
C VAL A 67 -3.01 -14.55 -14.57
N ALA A 68 -2.19 -15.36 -15.26
CA ALA A 68 -1.82 -16.68 -14.77
C ALA A 68 -1.05 -16.65 -13.44
N GLY A 69 -0.16 -15.66 -13.27
CA GLY A 69 0.55 -15.44 -12.00
C GLY A 69 -0.40 -15.10 -10.86
N LEU A 70 -1.34 -14.17 -11.08
CA LEU A 70 -2.33 -13.82 -10.06
C LEU A 70 -3.37 -14.92 -9.82
N ASP A 71 -3.72 -15.73 -10.81
CA ASP A 71 -4.58 -16.90 -10.62
C ASP A 71 -3.92 -17.92 -9.68
N THR A 72 -2.60 -18.09 -9.78
CA THR A 72 -1.83 -18.94 -8.87
C THR A 72 -1.88 -18.40 -7.44
N LEU A 73 -1.57 -17.11 -7.25
CA LEU A 73 -1.67 -16.44 -5.95
C LEU A 73 -3.08 -16.48 -5.37
N ALA A 74 -4.10 -16.26 -6.20
CA ALA A 74 -5.50 -16.34 -5.79
C ALA A 74 -5.87 -17.77 -5.35
N GLY A 75 -5.33 -18.80 -6.00
CA GLY A 75 -5.49 -20.19 -5.58
C GLY A 75 -4.87 -20.48 -4.21
N GLU A 76 -3.68 -19.94 -3.95
CA GLU A 76 -3.00 -20.05 -2.64
C GLU A 76 -3.83 -19.37 -1.53
N LEU A 77 -4.34 -18.16 -1.77
CA LEU A 77 -5.21 -17.45 -0.82
C LEU A 77 -6.56 -18.15 -0.62
N ALA A 78 -7.15 -18.69 -1.68
CA ALA A 78 -8.42 -19.40 -1.62
C ALA A 78 -8.33 -20.68 -0.76
N ALA A 79 -7.17 -21.34 -0.72
CA ALA A 79 -6.93 -22.47 0.18
C ALA A 79 -7.02 -22.06 1.66
N GLU A 80 -6.75 -20.79 1.97
CA GLU A 80 -6.87 -20.18 3.30
C GLU A 80 -8.22 -19.46 3.51
N GLY A 81 -9.15 -19.54 2.55
CA GLY A 81 -10.46 -18.89 2.62
C GLY A 81 -10.43 -17.39 2.35
N LEU A 82 -9.38 -16.88 1.69
CA LEU A 82 -9.18 -15.47 1.35
C LEU A 82 -9.31 -15.23 -0.15
N ALA A 83 -9.45 -13.96 -0.54
CA ALA A 83 -9.51 -13.54 -1.93
C ALA A 83 -8.70 -12.25 -2.15
N LEU A 84 -8.16 -12.08 -3.35
CA LEU A 84 -7.54 -10.82 -3.76
C LEU A 84 -8.60 -9.74 -4.02
N PRO A 85 -8.34 -8.48 -3.63
CA PRO A 85 -9.17 -7.35 -4.04
C PRO A 85 -9.25 -7.20 -5.55
N ARG A 86 -10.45 -6.89 -6.07
CA ARG A 86 -10.69 -6.79 -7.51
C ARG A 86 -9.89 -5.67 -8.18
N ASP A 87 -9.77 -4.54 -7.50
CA ASP A 87 -9.00 -3.38 -7.95
C ASP A 87 -7.51 -3.74 -8.09
N PHE A 88 -6.95 -4.48 -7.13
CA PHE A 88 -5.59 -5.02 -7.20
C PHE A 88 -5.40 -5.93 -8.40
N VAL A 89 -6.28 -6.93 -8.59
CA VAL A 89 -6.20 -7.86 -9.72
C VAL A 89 -6.27 -7.11 -11.06
N THR A 90 -7.18 -6.14 -11.16
CA THR A 90 -7.34 -5.33 -12.37
C THR A 90 -6.06 -4.54 -12.66
N PHE A 91 -5.50 -3.88 -11.66
CA PHE A 91 -4.30 -3.06 -11.83
C PHE A 91 -3.09 -3.87 -12.30
N GLN A 92 -2.86 -5.05 -11.71
CA GLN A 92 -1.68 -5.85 -12.02
C GLN A 92 -1.78 -6.59 -13.36
N THR A 93 -3.00 -6.79 -13.88
CA THR A 93 -3.22 -7.56 -15.11
C THR A 93 -3.49 -6.70 -16.33
N SER A 94 -3.84 -5.42 -16.18
CA SER A 94 -4.10 -4.52 -17.31
C SER A 94 -2.85 -3.82 -17.82
N ALA A 95 -2.63 -3.86 -19.14
CA ALA A 95 -1.45 -3.30 -19.80
C ALA A 95 -1.21 -1.80 -19.55
N ASN A 96 -2.27 -1.02 -19.42
CA ASN A 96 -2.20 0.44 -19.23
C ASN A 96 -2.02 0.85 -17.77
N LEU A 97 -2.24 -0.09 -16.83
CA LEU A 97 -2.18 0.16 -15.40
C LEU A 97 -0.89 -0.39 -14.81
N ARG A 98 -0.51 -1.60 -15.21
CA ARG A 98 0.67 -2.29 -14.71
C ARG A 98 1.92 -1.46 -14.98
N GLY A 99 2.70 -1.22 -13.94
CA GLY A 99 3.94 -0.44 -14.01
C GLY A 99 3.77 1.06 -13.80
N SER A 100 2.54 1.60 -13.83
CA SER A 100 2.31 3.04 -13.65
C SER A 100 2.77 3.60 -12.31
N LEU A 101 2.82 2.79 -11.22
CA LEU A 101 3.42 3.21 -9.95
C LEU A 101 4.95 3.26 -10.04
N HIS A 102 5.57 2.27 -10.70
CA HIS A 102 7.01 2.22 -10.89
C HIS A 102 7.51 3.40 -11.75
N GLU A 103 6.79 3.73 -12.83
CA GLU A 103 7.14 4.79 -13.78
C GLU A 103 7.23 6.18 -13.14
N VAL A 104 6.46 6.44 -12.09
CA VAL A 104 6.44 7.74 -11.40
C VAL A 104 7.29 7.76 -10.15
N SER A 105 7.75 6.61 -9.65
CA SER A 105 8.38 6.52 -8.34
C SER A 105 9.65 7.36 -8.22
N VAL A 106 9.71 8.24 -7.23
CA VAL A 106 10.86 9.12 -6.98
C VAL A 106 11.96 8.47 -6.14
N THR A 107 11.63 7.37 -5.48
CA THR A 107 12.51 6.57 -4.61
C THR A 107 12.88 5.21 -5.21
N GLY A 108 12.54 4.97 -6.48
CA GLY A 108 12.84 3.71 -7.15
C GLY A 108 11.96 2.52 -6.72
N CYS A 109 10.77 2.77 -6.20
CA CYS A 109 9.81 1.71 -5.90
C CYS A 109 9.45 0.90 -7.15
N TRP A 110 9.24 -0.39 -6.95
CA TRP A 110 8.90 -1.32 -8.03
C TRP A 110 7.91 -2.39 -7.58
N THR A 111 7.06 -2.82 -8.51
CA THR A 111 6.05 -3.86 -8.26
C THR A 111 6.73 -5.17 -7.94
N SER A 112 6.45 -5.70 -6.76
CA SER A 112 7.09 -6.92 -6.28
C SER A 112 6.09 -7.72 -5.46
N ILE A 113 5.50 -8.74 -6.10
CA ILE A 113 4.39 -9.53 -5.58
C ILE A 113 4.93 -10.78 -4.87
N SER A 114 4.64 -10.95 -3.58
CA SER A 114 5.02 -12.14 -2.82
C SER A 114 3.95 -13.24 -2.88
N HIS A 115 4.31 -14.44 -2.41
CA HIS A 115 3.33 -15.42 -1.93
C HIS A 115 2.53 -14.86 -0.74
N PRO A 116 1.41 -15.49 -0.34
CA PRO A 116 0.71 -15.13 0.88
C PRO A 116 1.59 -15.35 2.10
N LEU A 117 1.80 -14.29 2.87
CA LEU A 117 2.57 -14.32 4.11
C LEU A 117 1.57 -14.29 5.28
N PRO A 118 1.62 -15.22 6.24
CA PRO A 118 0.71 -15.15 7.39
C PRO A 118 0.89 -13.83 8.14
N SER A 119 -0.16 -13.25 8.70
CA SER A 119 0.00 -12.08 9.55
C SER A 119 0.68 -12.46 10.87
N PRO A 120 1.69 -11.69 11.31
CA PRO A 120 2.32 -11.93 12.61
C PRO A 120 1.42 -11.55 13.80
N VAL A 121 0.33 -10.80 13.57
CA VAL A 121 -0.47 -10.18 14.64
C VAL A 121 -1.94 -10.60 14.66
N GLU A 122 -2.49 -11.11 13.55
CA GLU A 122 -3.89 -11.52 13.45
C GLU A 122 -4.00 -12.93 12.85
N PRO A 123 -4.36 -13.94 13.66
CA PRO A 123 -4.49 -15.31 13.17
C PRO A 123 -5.50 -15.43 12.02
N GLY A 124 -5.07 -16.08 10.93
CA GLY A 124 -5.88 -16.28 9.73
C GLY A 124 -5.89 -15.09 8.77
N ALA A 125 -5.35 -13.93 9.15
CA ALA A 125 -5.07 -12.86 8.20
C ALA A 125 -3.75 -13.10 7.48
N PHE A 126 -3.62 -12.56 6.26
CA PHE A 126 -2.43 -12.68 5.43
C PHE A 126 -2.02 -11.33 4.85
N LEU A 127 -0.73 -11.20 4.59
CA LEU A 127 -0.15 -10.12 3.82
C LEU A 127 0.22 -10.61 2.42
N VAL A 128 0.07 -9.73 1.44
CA VAL A 128 0.64 -9.89 0.10
C VAL A 128 1.46 -8.65 -0.20
N ARG A 129 2.78 -8.80 -0.25
CA ARG A 129 3.68 -7.71 -0.66
C ARG A 129 3.33 -7.37 -2.10
N PHE A 130 3.29 -6.09 -2.45
CA PHE A 130 3.04 -5.70 -3.85
C PHE A 130 3.92 -4.58 -4.36
N LEU A 131 4.52 -3.79 -3.47
CA LEU A 131 5.42 -2.71 -3.81
C LEU A 131 6.51 -2.64 -2.74
N ARG A 132 7.74 -2.38 -3.15
CA ARG A 132 8.85 -2.09 -2.24
C ARG A 132 9.72 -0.99 -2.79
N ASP A 133 10.30 -0.23 -1.87
CA ASP A 133 11.37 0.73 -2.14
C ASP A 133 12.66 0.02 -2.61
N GLN A 134 13.51 0.69 -3.38
CA GLN A 134 14.74 0.08 -3.90
C GLN A 134 15.76 -0.27 -2.81
N GLN A 135 15.66 0.34 -1.63
CA GLN A 135 16.53 0.11 -0.47
C GLN A 135 15.81 -0.66 0.65
N ASP A 136 14.60 -1.15 0.39
CA ASP A 136 13.78 -1.90 1.34
C ASP A 136 13.48 -1.18 2.66
N CYS A 137 13.56 0.16 2.65
CA CYS A 137 13.25 0.96 3.82
C CYS A 137 11.74 1.09 4.06
N VAL A 138 10.93 0.86 3.02
CA VAL A 138 9.46 0.85 3.09
C VAL A 138 8.93 -0.20 2.12
N ILE A 139 8.01 -1.02 2.61
CA ILE A 139 7.40 -2.12 1.89
C ILE A 139 5.89 -2.06 2.09
N TRP A 140 5.13 -2.16 1.00
CA TRP A 140 3.67 -2.09 1.02
C TRP A 140 3.05 -3.45 0.76
N TYR A 141 2.01 -3.72 1.54
CA TYR A 141 1.29 -4.99 1.55
C TYR A 141 -0.21 -4.75 1.44
N LEU A 142 -0.90 -5.66 0.75
CA LEU A 142 -2.31 -5.90 1.03
C LEU A 142 -2.40 -6.66 2.34
N TYR A 143 -3.26 -6.21 3.23
CA TYR A 143 -3.66 -6.94 4.43
C TYR A 143 -5.03 -7.55 4.18
N LEU A 144 -5.15 -8.87 4.26
CA LEU A 144 -6.32 -9.64 3.89
C LEU A 144 -6.86 -10.37 5.12
N ARG A 145 -8.10 -10.09 5.51
CA ARG A 145 -8.75 -10.70 6.67
C ARG A 145 -9.70 -11.83 6.30
N PRO A 146 -9.91 -12.80 7.21
CA PRO A 146 -10.97 -13.81 7.08
C PRO A 146 -12.38 -13.21 6.94
N SER A 147 -12.59 -11.97 7.41
CA SER A 147 -13.85 -11.23 7.26
C SER A 147 -14.12 -10.76 5.83
N SER A 148 -13.23 -11.05 4.87
CA SER A 148 -13.19 -10.48 3.51
C SER A 148 -12.84 -8.99 3.46
N GLU A 149 -12.51 -8.38 4.59
CA GLU A 149 -11.93 -7.04 4.63
C GLU A 149 -10.50 -7.08 4.08
N ALA A 150 -10.18 -6.11 3.23
CA ALA A 150 -8.85 -5.95 2.67
C ALA A 150 -8.49 -4.47 2.60
N PHE A 151 -7.25 -4.12 2.94
CA PHE A 151 -6.75 -2.75 2.94
C PHE A 151 -5.23 -2.74 2.70
N VAL A 152 -4.65 -1.56 2.51
CA VAL A 152 -3.20 -1.40 2.32
C VAL A 152 -2.55 -1.02 3.63
N VAL A 153 -1.45 -1.70 3.94
CA VAL A 153 -0.52 -1.36 5.03
C VAL A 153 0.89 -1.16 4.48
N HIS A 154 1.75 -0.52 5.26
CA HIS A 154 3.18 -0.51 5.02
C HIS A 154 3.95 -0.92 6.28
N SER A 155 5.18 -1.39 6.06
CA SER A 155 6.13 -1.75 7.10
C SER A 155 7.55 -1.45 6.64
N HIS A 156 8.46 -1.30 7.59
CA HIS A 156 9.90 -1.27 7.35
C HIS A 156 10.53 -2.67 7.33
N LEU A 157 9.76 -3.72 7.66
CA LEU A 157 10.20 -5.11 7.69
C LEU A 157 9.82 -5.82 6.40
N ASP A 158 10.78 -6.56 5.81
CA ASP A 158 10.49 -7.52 4.75
C ASP A 158 10.03 -8.84 5.36
N TYR A 159 8.73 -8.99 5.55
CA TYR A 159 8.15 -10.19 6.17
C TYR A 159 8.51 -11.51 5.46
N GLU A 160 8.76 -11.49 4.15
CA GLU A 160 9.21 -12.68 3.43
C GLU A 160 10.59 -13.11 3.94
N PHE A 161 11.52 -12.15 4.02
CA PHE A 161 12.85 -12.36 4.58
C PHE A 161 12.80 -12.79 6.06
N GLU A 162 11.98 -12.11 6.89
CA GLU A 162 11.85 -12.45 8.31
C GLU A 162 11.36 -13.90 8.50
N TYR A 163 10.39 -14.35 7.70
CA TYR A 163 9.91 -15.73 7.77
C TYR A 163 10.92 -16.74 7.24
N GLU A 164 11.68 -16.42 6.21
CA GLU A 164 12.77 -17.27 5.72
C GLU A 164 13.89 -17.43 6.74
N ALA A 165 14.35 -16.32 7.33
CA ALA A 165 15.37 -16.31 8.39
C ALA A 165 14.94 -17.17 9.58
N ARG A 166 13.71 -17.00 10.07
CA ARG A 166 13.15 -17.83 11.15
C ARG A 166 13.14 -19.31 10.79
N ARG A 167 12.76 -19.68 9.56
CA ARG A 167 12.73 -21.07 9.10
C ARG A 167 14.13 -21.68 8.98
N ALA A 168 15.12 -20.87 8.64
CA ALA A 168 16.53 -21.25 8.59
C ALA A 168 17.19 -21.32 9.98
N GLY A 169 16.53 -20.80 11.02
CA GLY A 169 17.10 -20.65 12.36
C GLY A 169 18.14 -19.53 12.44
N GLU A 170 18.04 -18.56 11.53
CA GLU A 170 18.86 -17.36 11.48
C GLU A 170 18.25 -16.24 12.33
N GLU A 171 19.04 -15.21 12.60
CA GLU A 171 18.59 -14.03 13.36
C GLU A 171 17.62 -13.21 12.50
N THR A 172 16.43 -12.95 13.05
CA THR A 172 15.40 -12.06 12.49
C THR A 172 15.70 -10.61 12.86
N GLY A 173 15.19 -9.66 12.07
CA GLY A 173 15.35 -8.23 12.39
C GLY A 173 14.53 -7.81 13.61
N THR A 174 13.45 -8.54 13.91
CA THR A 174 12.53 -8.33 15.04
C THR A 174 12.07 -9.66 15.63
N ASP A 175 11.44 -9.65 16.81
CA ASP A 175 10.79 -10.83 17.35
C ASP A 175 9.41 -11.00 16.69
N LEU A 176 9.29 -11.99 15.80
CA LEU A 176 8.03 -12.30 15.10
C LEU A 176 6.92 -12.79 16.05
N ASP A 177 7.26 -13.24 17.25
CA ASP A 177 6.29 -13.67 18.26
C ASP A 177 5.90 -12.53 19.22
N ASP A 178 6.61 -11.39 19.20
CA ASP A 178 6.21 -10.17 19.91
C ASP A 178 5.13 -9.41 19.14
N GLY A 179 3.88 -9.75 19.43
CA GLY A 179 2.74 -9.10 18.77
C GLY A 179 2.64 -7.58 18.96
N GLU A 180 3.25 -6.99 20.00
CA GLU A 180 3.26 -5.52 20.18
C GLU A 180 4.28 -4.85 19.27
N GLU A 181 5.49 -5.41 19.19
CA GLU A 181 6.51 -4.98 18.23
C GLU A 181 5.97 -5.08 16.80
N GLN A 182 5.37 -6.21 16.44
CA GLN A 182 4.84 -6.45 15.10
C GLN A 182 3.63 -5.55 14.77
N ARG A 183 2.78 -5.23 15.75
CA ARG A 183 1.69 -4.26 15.54
C ARG A 183 2.21 -2.85 15.30
N THR A 184 3.31 -2.48 15.96
CA THR A 184 3.94 -1.17 15.79
C THR A 184 4.66 -1.05 14.45
N ALA A 185 5.20 -2.16 13.93
CA ALA A 185 5.88 -2.20 12.64
C ALA A 185 4.92 -2.06 11.44
N ILE A 186 3.65 -2.45 11.59
CA ILE A 186 2.63 -2.41 10.52
C ILE A 186 1.73 -1.18 10.69
N LEU A 187 1.72 -0.31 9.68
CA LEU A 187 0.92 0.92 9.68
C LEU A 187 -0.15 0.87 8.60
N TRP A 188 -1.38 1.21 8.96
CA TRP A 188 -2.49 1.30 8.00
C TRP A 188 -2.30 2.50 7.09
N CYS A 189 -2.52 2.30 5.79
CA CYS A 189 -2.13 3.24 4.75
C CYS A 189 -3.31 3.74 3.91
N ALA A 190 -4.19 2.85 3.47
CA ALA A 190 -5.34 3.19 2.64
C ALA A 190 -6.42 2.09 2.73
N PRO A 191 -7.71 2.44 2.56
CA PRO A 191 -8.80 1.47 2.67
C PRO A 191 -8.88 0.52 1.46
N THR A 192 -8.36 0.91 0.29
CA THR A 192 -8.33 0.09 -0.92
C THR A 192 -7.00 0.23 -1.64
N PHE A 193 -6.70 -0.71 -2.54
CA PHE A 193 -5.50 -0.61 -3.37
C PHE A 193 -5.61 0.55 -4.36
N GLU A 194 -6.78 0.80 -4.95
CA GLU A 194 -6.95 1.91 -5.88
C GLU A 194 -6.76 3.28 -5.21
N GLU A 195 -7.23 3.45 -3.97
CA GLU A 195 -6.96 4.67 -3.19
C GLU A 195 -5.48 4.89 -2.94
N PHE A 196 -4.77 3.83 -2.52
CA PHE A 196 -3.32 3.84 -2.38
C PHE A 196 -2.65 4.24 -3.70
N ALA A 197 -3.00 3.57 -4.80
CA ALA A 197 -2.41 3.80 -6.11
C ALA A 197 -2.64 5.24 -6.60
N HIS A 198 -3.85 5.77 -6.42
CA HIS A 198 -4.18 7.14 -6.79
C HIS A 198 -3.32 8.14 -6.02
N ARG A 199 -3.22 7.98 -4.69
CA ARG A 199 -2.43 8.90 -3.85
C ARG A 199 -0.94 8.78 -4.15
N PHE A 200 -0.40 7.56 -4.21
CA PHE A 200 0.99 7.30 -4.54
C PHE A 200 1.37 7.93 -5.89
N TRP A 201 0.58 7.66 -6.92
CA TRP A 201 0.83 8.16 -8.27
C TRP A 201 0.75 9.69 -8.34
N THR A 202 -0.25 10.26 -7.68
CA THR A 202 -0.46 11.71 -7.59
C THR A 202 0.74 12.40 -6.94
N GLU A 203 1.15 11.95 -5.77
CA GLU A 203 2.22 12.60 -5.00
C GLU A 203 3.58 12.47 -5.68
N ASN A 204 3.89 11.32 -6.27
CA ASN A 204 5.15 11.12 -6.99
C ASN A 204 5.25 11.99 -8.27
N ARG A 205 4.15 12.16 -9.03
CA ARG A 205 4.14 13.11 -10.16
C ARG A 205 4.25 14.55 -9.70
N LEU A 206 3.57 14.91 -8.61
CA LEU A 206 3.66 16.23 -8.02
C LEU A 206 5.06 16.54 -7.54
N TRP A 207 5.75 15.58 -6.92
CA TRP A 207 7.14 15.72 -6.51
C TRP A 207 8.03 16.11 -7.69
N HIS A 208 7.92 15.41 -8.83
CA HIS A 208 8.69 15.76 -10.04
C HIS A 208 8.41 17.18 -10.54
N ALA A 209 7.15 17.61 -10.53
CA ALA A 209 6.77 18.94 -10.99
C ALA A 209 7.25 20.05 -10.03
N VAL A 210 7.11 19.84 -8.72
CA VAL A 210 7.53 20.80 -7.69
C VAL A 210 9.05 20.91 -7.66
N ASN A 211 9.77 19.80 -7.57
CA ASN A 211 11.23 19.78 -7.48
C ASN A 211 11.93 20.08 -8.82
N GLY A 212 11.26 19.80 -9.95
CA GLY A 212 11.70 20.23 -11.27
C GLY A 212 11.43 21.71 -11.57
N GLY A 213 10.65 22.41 -10.73
CA GLY A 213 10.34 23.83 -10.90
C GLY A 213 9.36 24.17 -12.03
N ASP A 214 8.67 23.18 -12.60
CA ASP A 214 7.68 23.37 -13.67
C ASP A 214 6.29 22.92 -13.22
N LEU A 215 5.57 23.84 -12.58
CA LEU A 215 4.17 23.64 -12.20
C LEU A 215 3.19 23.95 -13.34
N SER A 216 3.66 24.47 -14.48
CA SER A 216 2.79 24.91 -15.58
C SER A 216 2.07 23.74 -16.28
N ARG A 217 2.63 22.54 -16.16
CA ARG A 217 2.11 21.30 -16.74
C ARG A 217 1.30 20.44 -15.77
N VAL A 218 1.17 20.86 -14.52
CA VAL A 218 0.40 20.14 -13.50
C VAL A 218 -1.09 20.31 -13.79
N GLU A 219 -1.82 19.20 -13.89
CA GLU A 219 -3.25 19.27 -14.18
C GLU A 219 -4.02 19.94 -13.01
N PRO A 220 -5.13 20.66 -13.27
CA PRO A 220 -5.86 21.38 -12.22
C PRO A 220 -6.29 20.51 -11.03
N ARG A 221 -6.56 19.22 -11.27
CA ARG A 221 -6.87 18.25 -10.19
C ARG A 221 -5.69 18.04 -9.24
N LEU A 222 -4.47 17.94 -9.76
CA LEU A 222 -3.27 17.76 -8.96
C LEU A 222 -2.86 19.07 -8.29
N ARG A 223 -3.17 20.21 -8.92
CA ARG A 223 -2.96 21.51 -8.28
C ARG A 223 -3.81 21.65 -7.01
N ARG A 224 -5.10 21.29 -7.06
CA ARG A 224 -5.96 21.25 -5.87
C ARG A 224 -5.43 20.34 -4.76
N TYR A 225 -4.76 19.24 -5.13
CA TYR A 225 -4.10 18.36 -4.16
C TYR A 225 -2.96 19.07 -3.43
N LEU A 226 -2.13 19.87 -4.14
CA LEU A 226 -1.10 20.69 -3.50
C LEU A 226 -1.69 21.83 -2.65
N ASP A 227 -2.76 22.47 -3.14
CA ASP A 227 -3.39 23.61 -2.47
C ASP A 227 -3.96 23.23 -1.09
N HIS A 228 -4.26 21.96 -0.84
CA HIS A 228 -4.62 21.44 0.51
C HIS A 228 -3.52 21.70 1.54
N TYR A 229 -2.25 21.68 1.13
CA TYR A 229 -1.12 21.92 2.00
C TYR A 229 -0.64 23.37 1.99
N ALA A 230 -1.13 24.20 1.07
CA ALA A 230 -0.86 25.62 1.11
C ALA A 230 -1.56 26.18 2.36
N ALA A 231 -0.77 26.68 3.31
CA ALA A 231 -1.32 27.29 4.51
C ALA A 231 -2.34 28.37 4.13
N PRO A 232 -3.45 28.53 4.88
CA PRO A 232 -4.20 29.78 4.78
C PRO A 232 -3.21 30.89 5.10
N GLU A 233 -3.06 31.88 4.20
CA GLU A 233 -2.25 33.05 4.47
C GLU A 233 -2.63 33.57 5.85
N THR A 234 -1.69 33.54 6.80
CA THR A 234 -1.82 34.31 8.03
C THR A 234 -1.94 35.77 7.59
N SER A 235 -3.18 36.27 7.54
CA SER A 235 -3.45 37.68 7.33
C SER A 235 -2.71 38.46 8.41
N PRO A 236 -1.91 39.48 8.06
CA PRO A 236 -1.33 40.39 9.04
C PRO A 236 -2.41 41.19 9.78
#